data_AF-A0A7Y3I8W5-F1
#
_entry.id   AF-A0A7Y3I8W5-F1
#
_cell.length_a   1.000
_cell.length_b   1.000
_cell.length_c   1.000
_cell.angle_alpha   90.00
_cell.angle_beta   90.00
_cell.angle_gamma   90.00
#
_symmetry.space_group_name_H-M   'P 1'
#
loop_
_entity.id
_entity.type
_entity.pdbx_description
1 polymer ?
#
loop_
_entity_poly.entity_id
_entity_poly.type
_entity_poly.pdbx_seq_one_letter_code
_entity_poly.pdbx_strand_id
1 'polypeptide(L)'
;MSPKKAILRELRAAGPTNYKLPSEIPGFSADAPRYREAMNELLKDRLISGGKDDEGNLVVAINEARTKDVDRALRPVPMWLVAGLILVAGASVAAALLT
;
A
#
# COMPACT_ATOMS: atom_id res chain seq x y z
N MET A 1 0.64 11.34 -0.32
CA MET A 1 0.09 9.96 -0.48
C MET A 1 1.25 8.99 -0.35
N SER A 2 1.12 7.86 0.35
CA SER A 2 2.26 6.93 0.54
C SER A 2 2.55 6.13 -0.74
N PRO A 3 3.81 5.72 -1.00
CA PRO A 3 4.19 4.94 -2.18
C PRO A 3 3.35 3.66 -2.34
N LYS A 4 3.12 2.91 -1.25
CA LYS A 4 2.22 1.73 -1.24
C LYS A 4 0.84 2.04 -1.80
N LYS A 5 0.23 3.14 -1.34
CA LYS A 5 -1.12 3.52 -1.74
C LYS A 5 -1.14 4.00 -3.19
N ALA A 6 -0.08 4.66 -3.65
CA ALA A 6 0.07 5.06 -5.05
C ALA A 6 0.15 3.84 -5.98
N ILE A 7 1.00 2.87 -5.64
CA ILE A 7 1.15 1.58 -6.35
C ILE A 7 -0.19 0.85 -6.39
N LEU A 8 -0.82 0.61 -5.23
CA LEU A 8 -2.08 -0.13 -5.17
C LEU A 8 -3.20 0.58 -5.94
N ARG A 9 -3.27 1.91 -5.90
CA ARG A 9 -4.29 2.66 -6.64
C ARG A 9 -4.11 2.50 -8.14
N GLU A 10 -2.88 2.62 -8.61
CA GLU A 10 -2.55 2.52 -10.04
C GLU A 10 -2.85 1.11 -10.58
N LEU A 11 -2.37 0.08 -9.87
CA LEU A 11 -2.61 -1.31 -10.27
C LEU A 11 -4.08 -1.70 -10.14
N ARG A 12 -4.80 -1.16 -9.14
CA ARG A 12 -6.24 -1.39 -8.98
C ARG A 12 -7.05 -0.80 -10.13
N ALA A 13 -6.64 0.36 -10.64
CA ALA A 13 -7.25 0.99 -11.80
C ALA A 13 -6.97 0.21 -13.09
N ALA A 14 -5.76 -0.37 -13.22
CA ALA A 14 -5.41 -1.23 -14.35
C ALA A 14 -6.19 -2.56 -14.33
N GLY A 15 -6.39 -3.16 -13.16
CA GLY A 15 -7.07 -4.44 -12.98
C GLY A 15 -6.11 -5.62 -12.77
N PRO A 16 -6.64 -6.80 -12.37
CA PRO A 16 -5.83 -7.96 -11.97
C PRO A 16 -5.08 -8.64 -13.12
N THR A 17 -5.57 -8.49 -14.34
CA THR A 17 -4.97 -9.09 -15.54
C THR A 17 -4.01 -8.15 -16.26
N ASN A 18 -3.96 -6.88 -15.88
CA ASN A 18 -3.13 -5.87 -16.52
C ASN A 18 -1.87 -5.62 -15.70
N TYR A 19 -0.81 -6.31 -16.11
CA TYR A 19 0.52 -6.12 -15.59
C TYR A 19 1.09 -4.77 -16.05
N LYS A 20 1.72 -4.04 -15.11
CA LYS A 20 2.41 -2.78 -15.37
C LYS A 20 3.87 -2.87 -15.00
N LEU A 21 4.69 -2.10 -15.70
CA LEU A 21 6.08 -1.93 -15.34
C LEU A 21 6.18 -1.02 -14.09
N PRO A 22 7.11 -1.30 -13.15
CA PRO A 22 7.36 -0.42 -12.02
C PRO A 22 7.65 1.03 -12.43
N SER A 23 8.35 1.23 -13.55
CA SER A 23 8.68 2.55 -14.12
C SER A 23 7.44 3.33 -14.59
N GLU A 24 6.33 2.67 -14.89
CA GLU A 24 5.08 3.31 -15.30
C GLU A 24 4.26 3.80 -14.10
N ILE A 25 4.64 3.41 -12.88
CA ILE A 25 3.94 3.82 -11.66
C ILE A 25 4.25 5.29 -11.37
N PRO A 26 3.24 6.16 -11.21
CA PRO A 26 3.46 7.57 -10.91
C PRO A 26 4.31 7.78 -9.66
N GLY A 27 5.41 8.54 -9.83
CA GLY A 27 6.38 8.86 -8.77
C GLY A 27 7.52 7.85 -8.61
N PHE A 28 7.51 6.72 -9.31
CA PHE A 28 8.57 5.71 -9.22
C PHE A 28 9.93 6.27 -9.65
N SER A 29 10.00 6.99 -10.76
CA SER A 29 11.26 7.57 -11.26
C SER A 29 11.82 8.66 -10.34
N ALA A 30 10.98 9.31 -9.53
CA ALA A 30 11.41 10.36 -8.61
C ALA A 30 12.01 9.79 -7.31
N ASP A 31 11.55 8.61 -6.88
CA ASP A 31 12.02 7.97 -5.64
C ASP A 31 12.00 6.44 -5.78
N ALA A 32 12.81 5.93 -6.70
CA ALA A 32 12.87 4.51 -7.03
C ALA A 32 13.22 3.62 -5.81
N PRO A 33 14.15 3.99 -4.90
CA PRO A 33 14.45 3.18 -3.72
C PRO A 33 13.23 2.94 -2.83
N ARG A 34 12.48 4.00 -2.51
CA ARG A 34 11.32 3.91 -1.63
C ARG A 34 10.15 3.17 -2.27
N TYR A 35 9.96 3.34 -3.58
CA TYR A 35 8.94 2.58 -4.31
C TYR A 35 9.28 1.10 -4.45
N ARG A 36 10.56 0.75 -4.64
CA ARG A 36 11.01 -0.66 -4.64
C ARG A 36 10.79 -1.32 -3.29
N GLU A 37 11.12 -0.63 -2.20
CA GLU A 37 10.83 -1.12 -0.84
C GLU A 37 9.34 -1.34 -0.65
N ALA A 38 8.51 -0.36 -1.01
CA ALA A 38 7.05 -0.47 -0.93
C ALA A 38 6.50 -1.63 -1.77
N MET A 39 7.02 -1.86 -2.99
CA MET A 39 6.65 -3.02 -3.81
C MET A 39 7.01 -4.34 -3.14
N ASN A 40 8.22 -4.46 -2.60
CA ASN A 40 8.66 -5.68 -1.92
C ASN A 40 7.76 -6.01 -0.72
N GLU A 41 7.36 -4.99 0.04
CA GLU A 41 6.40 -5.17 1.12
C GLU A 41 5.02 -5.61 0.61
N LEU A 42 4.51 -5.01 -0.47
CA LEU A 42 3.24 -5.41 -1.08
C LEU A 42 3.25 -6.83 -1.66
N LEU A 43 4.39 -7.26 -2.22
CA LEU A 43 4.62 -8.63 -2.68
C LEU A 43 4.64 -9.61 -1.49
N LYS A 44 5.33 -9.25 -0.41
CA LYS A 44 5.37 -10.03 0.84
C LYS A 44 3.97 -10.18 1.46
N ASP A 45 3.18 -9.11 1.45
CA ASP A 45 1.79 -9.09 1.92
C ASP A 45 0.83 -9.81 0.95
N ARG A 46 1.33 -10.23 -0.22
CA ARG A 46 0.57 -10.87 -1.32
C ARG A 46 -0.55 -10.00 -1.87
N LEU A 47 -0.46 -8.68 -1.74
CA LEU A 47 -1.44 -7.74 -2.26
C LEU A 47 -1.25 -7.49 -3.77
N ILE A 48 -0.01 -7.63 -4.24
CA ILE A 48 0.35 -7.56 -5.65
C ILE A 48 1.04 -8.87 -6.06
N SER A 49 1.00 -9.16 -7.36
CA SER A 49 1.65 -10.30 -7.99
C SER A 49 2.76 -9.80 -8.91
N GLY A 50 3.93 -10.43 -8.85
CA GLY A 50 5.03 -10.18 -9.77
C GLY A 50 5.07 -11.21 -10.89
N GLY A 51 5.33 -10.76 -12.11
CA GLY A 51 5.54 -11.58 -13.29
C GLY A 51 6.74 -11.09 -14.10
N LYS A 52 7.02 -11.77 -15.20
CA LYS A 52 7.94 -11.29 -16.24
C LYS A 52 7.16 -11.05 -17.51
N ASP A 53 7.48 -9.98 -18.23
CA ASP A 53 7.02 -9.80 -19.60
C ASP A 53 7.88 -10.61 -20.60
N ASP A 54 7.52 -10.54 -21.88
CA ASP A 54 8.20 -11.24 -22.97
C ASP A 54 9.65 -10.77 -23.16
N GLU A 55 9.99 -9.59 -22.64
CA GLU A 55 11.33 -8.99 -22.68
C GLU A 55 12.16 -9.34 -21.43
N GLY A 56 11.56 -10.04 -20.47
CA GLY A 56 12.19 -10.46 -19.22
C GLY A 56 12.22 -9.40 -18.12
N ASN A 57 11.53 -8.27 -18.29
CA ASN A 57 11.38 -7.23 -17.29
C ASN A 57 10.39 -7.65 -16.20
N LEU A 58 10.61 -7.15 -14.99
CA LEU A 58 9.67 -7.33 -13.89
C LEU A 58 8.40 -6.51 -14.15
N VAL A 59 7.26 -7.18 -14.17
CA VAL A 59 5.95 -6.54 -14.24
C VAL A 59 5.10 -6.91 -13.02
N VAL A 60 4.20 -6.02 -12.63
CA VAL A 60 3.37 -6.18 -11.43
C VAL A 60 1.90 -5.92 -11.70
N ALA A 61 1.02 -6.70 -11.06
CA ALA A 61 -0.43 -6.55 -11.11
C ALA A 61 -1.03 -6.70 -9.71
N ILE A 62 -2.31 -6.32 -9.51
CA ILE A 62 -2.99 -6.66 -8.25
C ILE A 62 -3.22 -8.17 -8.16
N ASN A 63 -3.14 -8.72 -6.94
CA ASN A 63 -3.50 -10.11 -6.73
C ASN A 63 -5.02 -10.27 -6.72
N GLU A 64 -5.56 -10.94 -7.74
CA GLU A 64 -7.00 -11.16 -7.92
C GLU A 64 -7.64 -11.82 -6.69
N ALA A 65 -6.98 -12.82 -6.10
CA ALA A 65 -7.47 -13.53 -4.92
C ALA A 65 -7.54 -12.63 -3.66
N ARG A 66 -6.88 -11.47 -3.67
CA ARG A 66 -6.74 -10.55 -2.54
C ARG A 66 -7.36 -9.18 -2.81
N THR A 67 -8.21 -9.07 -3.83
CA THR A 67 -8.84 -7.79 -4.21
C THR A 67 -9.57 -7.11 -3.05
N LYS A 68 -10.21 -7.88 -2.16
CA LYS A 68 -10.86 -7.34 -0.94
C LYS A 68 -9.86 -6.71 0.05
N ASP A 69 -8.67 -7.28 0.17
CA ASP A 69 -7.62 -6.78 1.04
C ASP A 69 -6.95 -5.55 0.42
N VAL A 70 -6.78 -5.53 -0.91
CA VAL A 70 -6.34 -4.34 -1.67
C VAL A 70 -7.32 -3.18 -1.48
N ASP A 71 -8.63 -3.44 -1.63
CA ASP A 71 -9.66 -2.42 -1.42
C ASP A 71 -9.68 -1.92 0.03
N ARG A 72 -9.45 -2.80 1.01
CA ARG A 72 -9.30 -2.41 2.42
C ARG A 72 -8.08 -1.52 2.65
N ALA A 73 -6.95 -1.81 2.02
CA ALA A 73 -5.75 -0.97 2.11
C ALA A 73 -5.94 0.40 1.43
N LEU A 74 -6.80 0.47 0.42
CA LEU A 74 -7.13 1.72 -0.26
C LEU A 74 -8.17 2.57 0.49
N ARG A 75 -9.01 1.96 1.34
CA ARG A 75 -10.04 2.68 2.10
C ARG A 75 -9.44 3.86 2.87
N PRO A 76 -10.11 5.03 2.87
CA PRO A 76 -9.76 6.10 3.79
C PRO A 76 -10.03 5.61 5.21
N VAL A 77 -9.03 5.68 6.09
CA VAL A 77 -9.24 5.42 7.52
C VAL A 77 -10.13 6.53 8.03
N PRO A 78 -11.31 6.24 8.60
CA PRO A 78 -12.20 7.31 8.98
C PRO A 78 -11.65 7.99 10.24
N MET A 79 -11.64 9.32 10.22
CA MET A 79 -10.92 10.18 11.18
C MET A 79 -11.28 9.91 12.66
N TRP A 80 -12.49 9.39 12.94
CA TRP A 80 -12.93 9.01 14.29
C TRP A 80 -12.15 7.84 14.90
N LEU A 81 -11.64 6.90 14.10
CA LEU A 81 -10.77 5.82 14.59
C LEU A 81 -9.41 6.34 15.04
N VAL A 82 -8.87 7.35 14.36
CA VAL A 82 -7.61 8.02 14.75
C VAL A 82 -7.82 8.84 16.01
N ALA A 83 -8.93 9.56 16.11
CA ALA A 83 -9.28 10.34 17.30
C ALA A 83 -9.48 9.46 18.54
N GLY A 84 -10.14 8.30 18.41
CA GLY A 84 -10.31 7.35 19.50
C GLY A 84 -8.99 6.78 20.04
N LEU A 85 -8.01 6.53 19.17
CA LEU A 85 -6.70 5.99 19.57
C LEU A 85 -5.85 7.03 20.32
N ILE A 86 -5.94 8.31 19.93
CA ILE A 86 -5.28 9.43 20.64
C ILE A 86 -5.89 9.64 22.02
N LEU A 87 -7.21 9.49 22.15
CA LEU A 87 -7.91 9.69 23.42
C LEU A 87 -7.58 8.60 24.46
N VAL A 88 -7.39 7.36 24.01
CA VAL A 88 -6.93 6.25 24.87
C VAL A 88 -5.46 6.43 25.28
N ALA A 89 -4.60 6.92 24.38
CA ALA A 89 -3.21 7.20 24.70
C ALA A 89 -3.01 8.46 25.58
N GLY A 90 -3.90 9.46 25.46
CA GLY A 90 -3.90 10.64 26.32
C GLY A 90 -4.37 10.35 27.75
N ALA A 91 -5.33 9.43 27.91
CA ALA A 91 -5.85 9.04 29.22
C ALA A 91 -4.82 8.28 30.08
N SER A 92 -3.91 7.51 29.47
CA SER A 92 -2.88 6.77 30.20
C SER A 92 -1.74 7.66 30.74
N VAL A 93 -1.44 8.80 30.09
CA VAL A 93 -0.44 9.76 30.60
C VAL A 93 -0.99 10.56 31.79
N ALA A 94 -2.29 10.87 31.81
CA ALA A 94 -2.91 11.59 32.92
C ALA A 94 -3.03 10.73 34.20
N ALA A 95 -3.25 9.42 34.07
CA ALA A 95 -3.33 8.51 35.23
C ALA A 95 -1.96 8.26 35.89
N ALA A 96 -0.87 8.28 35.13
CA ALA A 96 0.48 8.05 35.65
C ALA A 96 1.10 9.25 36.38
N LEU A 97 0.53 10.46 36.24
CA LEU A 97 1.00 11.69 36.92
C LEU A 97 0.24 11.99 38.22
N LEU A 98 -0.76 11.17 38.58
CA LEU A 98 -1.63 11.35 39.74
C LEU A 98 -1.59 10.16 40.73
N THR A 99 -0.65 9.23 40.55
CA THR A 99 -0.37 8.13 41.50
C THR A 99 1.04 8.28 42.06
#